data_AF-A3XL10-F1
#
_entry.id   AF-A3XL10-F1
#
_cell.length_a   1.000
_cell.length_b   1.000
_cell.length_c   1.000
_cell.angle_alpha   90.00
_cell.angle_beta   90.00
_cell.angle_gamma   90.00
#
_symmetry.space_group_name_H-M   'P 1'
#
loop_
_entity.id
_entity.type
_entity.pdbx_description
1 polymer ?
#
loop_
_entity_poly.entity_id
_entity_poly.type
_entity_poly.pdbx_seq_one_letter_code
_entity_poly.pdbx_strand_id
1 'polypeptide(L)'
;MEELKILIVEDDKAIYDDVYKTNIDLFNRENEEYQINQLWIQSKDEAIVALKNSENIFDGAIVDLDLIGSGGTDTSGNEVVKEIKENLRFPTFVITGTPYHISDELNVPSSVFRVFQRDEVDVMDTLDKFKTIKATGILNLLNRKGKIEELIQNIFWNHISTSLDNWALDNKRTSTEKEDSLLRYTILHMLEYLDESKIHPSEFYITRPVRENLSTGDLILLDDVRYAVLTPACDFVYHRGKRKVEKVFLLRIKELEEISEFKKLKDIEKFEDLSGTKKSELSKLITNSAKPYYHYIPRHSSINAGIIDFQDKYSIPVEELEQKINTKAADNFATISMPFLKDLIERYSSYYARQGSPDFDSDEIIESLIR
;
A
#
# COMPACT_ATOMS: atom_id res chain seq x y z
N MET A 1 12.38 -20.27 -16.55
CA MET A 1 11.15 -20.70 -15.88
C MET A 1 11.35 -20.45 -14.39
N GLU A 2 10.55 -19.57 -13.79
CA GLU A 2 10.56 -19.31 -12.35
C GLU A 2 9.79 -20.38 -11.59
N GLU A 3 10.28 -20.77 -10.42
CA GLU A 3 9.61 -21.77 -9.60
C GLU A 3 8.65 -21.12 -8.59
N LEU A 4 7.51 -21.79 -8.38
CA LEU A 4 6.51 -21.51 -7.37
C LEU A 4 6.41 -22.73 -6.46
N LYS A 5 6.83 -22.61 -5.20
CA LYS A 5 6.66 -23.70 -4.22
C LYS A 5 5.32 -23.57 -3.51
N ILE A 6 4.36 -24.44 -3.83
CA ILE A 6 3.01 -24.40 -3.26
C ILE A 6 2.83 -25.52 -2.22
N LEU A 7 2.36 -25.16 -1.03
CA LEU A 7 1.94 -26.12 -0.02
C LEU A 7 0.49 -26.55 -0.31
N ILE A 8 0.20 -27.85 -0.32
CA ILE A 8 -1.15 -28.38 -0.44
C ILE A 8 -1.45 -29.23 0.79
N VAL A 9 -2.42 -28.81 1.58
CA VAL A 9 -2.86 -29.53 2.78
C VAL A 9 -4.24 -30.10 2.53
N GLU A 10 -4.30 -31.40 2.28
CA GLU A 10 -5.49 -32.15 1.84
C GLU A 10 -5.31 -33.60 2.30
N ASP A 11 -6.24 -34.12 3.10
CA ASP A 11 -6.16 -35.48 3.64
C ASP A 11 -6.54 -36.53 2.59
N ASP A 12 -7.46 -36.20 1.68
CA ASP A 12 -7.92 -37.08 0.63
C ASP A 12 -6.93 -37.16 -0.54
N LYS A 13 -6.27 -38.31 -0.65
CA LYS A 13 -5.33 -38.61 -1.73
C LYS A 13 -5.97 -38.58 -3.11
N ALA A 14 -7.23 -39.02 -3.26
CA ALA A 14 -7.90 -39.03 -4.55
C ALA A 14 -8.14 -37.58 -5.01
N ILE A 15 -8.59 -36.71 -4.11
CA ILE A 15 -8.72 -35.27 -4.41
C ILE A 15 -7.36 -34.69 -4.81
N TYR A 16 -6.29 -35.02 -4.07
CA TYR A 16 -4.95 -34.57 -4.43
C TYR A 16 -4.50 -35.03 -5.82
N ASP A 17 -4.55 -36.34 -6.10
CA ASP A 17 -4.05 -36.89 -7.36
C ASP A 17 -4.93 -36.47 -8.56
N ASP A 18 -6.26 -36.56 -8.43
CA ASP A 18 -7.19 -36.35 -9.55
C ASP A 18 -7.46 -34.87 -9.82
N VAL A 19 -7.42 -34.00 -8.80
CA VAL A 19 -7.70 -32.57 -8.95
C VAL A 19 -6.42 -31.76 -8.93
N TYR A 20 -5.73 -31.68 -7.78
CA TYR A 20 -4.63 -30.74 -7.63
C TYR A 20 -3.43 -31.09 -8.51
N LYS A 21 -2.96 -32.33 -8.44
CA LYS A 21 -1.80 -32.78 -9.20
C LYS A 21 -2.03 -32.74 -10.70
N THR A 22 -3.20 -33.20 -11.16
CA THR A 22 -3.57 -33.15 -12.59
C THR A 22 -3.61 -31.70 -13.12
N ASN A 23 -4.18 -30.76 -12.36
CA ASN A 23 -4.18 -29.33 -12.76
C ASN A 23 -2.78 -28.71 -12.72
N ILE A 24 -1.94 -29.08 -11.75
CA ILE A 24 -0.55 -28.61 -11.69
C ILE A 24 0.29 -29.15 -12.86
N ASP A 25 0.12 -30.43 -13.20
CA ASP A 25 0.80 -31.04 -14.35
C ASP A 25 0.35 -30.39 -15.67
N LEU A 26 -0.95 -30.05 -15.79
CA LEU A 26 -1.48 -29.29 -16.91
C LEU A 26 -0.87 -27.88 -16.98
N PHE A 27 -0.91 -27.15 -15.85
CA PHE A 27 -0.33 -25.82 -15.72
C PHE A 27 1.14 -25.81 -16.15
N ASN A 28 1.94 -26.74 -15.62
CA ASN A 28 3.38 -26.83 -15.90
C ASN A 28 3.67 -27.22 -17.36
N ARG A 29 2.75 -27.91 -18.03
CA ARG A 29 2.90 -28.25 -19.45
C ARG A 29 2.57 -27.07 -20.36
N GLU A 30 1.60 -26.24 -19.98
CA GLU A 30 1.09 -25.13 -20.79
C GLU A 30 1.80 -23.79 -20.51
N ASN A 31 2.48 -23.67 -19.37
CA ASN A 31 3.13 -22.43 -18.94
C ASN A 31 4.65 -22.49 -19.13
N GLU A 32 5.19 -21.58 -19.94
CA GLU A 32 6.64 -21.51 -20.23
C GLU A 32 7.40 -20.59 -19.25
N GLU A 33 6.69 -19.72 -18.54
CA GLU A 33 7.27 -18.71 -17.65
C GLU A 33 7.46 -19.24 -16.23
N TYR A 34 6.48 -20.00 -15.74
CA TYR A 34 6.40 -20.45 -14.35
C TYR A 34 6.19 -21.95 -14.24
N GLN A 35 6.84 -22.57 -13.25
CA GLN A 35 6.64 -23.95 -12.86
C GLN A 35 6.20 -24.04 -11.40
N ILE A 36 5.13 -24.77 -11.14
CA ILE A 36 4.65 -25.08 -9.80
C ILE A 36 5.29 -26.40 -9.34
N ASN A 37 5.98 -26.31 -8.20
CA ASN A 37 6.47 -27.43 -7.42
C ASN A 37 5.66 -27.53 -6.14
N GLN A 38 4.95 -28.63 -5.92
CA GLN A 38 4.08 -28.81 -4.77
C GLN A 38 4.69 -29.66 -3.65
N LEU A 39 4.38 -29.29 -2.41
CA LEU A 39 4.52 -30.18 -1.26
C LEU A 39 3.12 -30.53 -0.77
N TRP A 40 2.74 -31.80 -0.91
CA TRP A 40 1.48 -32.31 -0.39
C TRP A 40 1.64 -32.89 1.02
N ILE A 41 0.75 -32.50 1.92
CA ILE A 41 0.71 -32.95 3.31
C ILE A 41 -0.74 -33.30 3.66
N GLN A 42 -0.93 -34.41 4.36
CA GLN A 42 -2.27 -34.94 4.66
C GLN A 42 -2.80 -34.53 6.04
N SER A 43 -1.94 -34.07 6.94
CA SER A 43 -2.32 -33.79 8.32
C SER A 43 -1.95 -32.39 8.75
N LYS A 44 -2.74 -31.84 9.67
CA LYS A 44 -2.46 -30.56 10.33
C LYS A 44 -1.05 -30.53 10.94
N ASP A 45 -0.69 -31.53 11.74
CA ASP A 45 0.55 -31.49 12.54
C ASP A 45 1.79 -31.47 11.65
N GLU A 46 1.81 -32.27 10.59
CA GLU A 46 2.89 -32.24 9.59
C GLU A 46 2.93 -30.90 8.85
N ALA A 47 1.77 -30.30 8.54
CA ALA A 47 1.71 -29.01 7.86
C ALA A 47 2.31 -27.90 8.75
N ILE A 48 1.97 -27.88 10.04
CA ILE A 48 2.53 -26.93 11.01
C ILE A 48 4.05 -27.11 11.14
N VAL A 49 4.54 -28.35 11.19
CA VAL A 49 6.00 -28.62 11.20
C VAL A 49 6.66 -28.09 9.92
N ALA A 50 6.05 -28.32 8.75
CA ALA A 50 6.58 -27.85 7.48
C ALA A 50 6.61 -26.32 7.40
N LEU A 51 5.58 -25.63 7.88
CA LEU A 51 5.47 -24.16 7.93
C LEU A 51 6.46 -23.52 8.91
N LYS A 52 6.76 -24.18 10.04
CA LYS A 52 7.72 -23.68 11.04
C LYS A 52 9.18 -23.89 10.63
N ASN A 53 9.45 -24.80 9.70
CA ASN A 53 10.80 -24.99 9.17
C ASN A 53 11.21 -23.80 8.30
N SER A 54 12.27 -23.08 8.69
CA SER A 54 12.80 -21.92 7.96
C SER A 54 13.37 -22.26 6.58
N GLU A 55 13.73 -23.52 6.33
CA GLU A 55 14.20 -23.99 5.03
C GLU A 55 13.07 -24.24 4.04
N ASN A 56 11.82 -24.32 4.52
CA ASN A 56 10.65 -24.42 3.68
C ASN A 56 10.10 -23.02 3.37
N ILE A 57 10.50 -22.47 2.23
CA ILE A 57 9.98 -21.21 1.72
C ILE A 57 8.89 -21.52 0.71
N PHE A 58 7.64 -21.25 1.09
CA PHE A 58 6.49 -21.41 0.21
C PHE A 58 6.12 -20.07 -0.44
N ASP A 59 5.69 -20.13 -1.69
CA ASP A 59 5.12 -19.02 -2.45
C ASP A 59 3.59 -18.95 -2.32
N GLY A 60 2.96 -20.01 -1.83
CA GLY A 60 1.52 -20.08 -1.63
C GLY A 60 1.07 -21.35 -0.92
N ALA A 61 -0.19 -21.38 -0.50
CA ALA A 61 -0.82 -22.58 0.04
C ALA A 61 -2.27 -22.78 -0.42
N ILE A 62 -2.64 -24.03 -0.62
CA ILE A 62 -4.02 -24.50 -0.72
C ILE A 62 -4.30 -25.37 0.50
N VAL A 63 -5.39 -25.10 1.22
CA VAL A 63 -5.70 -25.77 2.50
C VAL A 63 -7.16 -26.21 2.51
N ASP A 64 -7.42 -27.50 2.77
CA ASP A 64 -8.74 -27.97 3.18
C ASP A 64 -8.96 -27.75 4.69
N LEU A 65 -10.21 -27.57 5.10
CA LEU A 65 -10.58 -27.37 6.50
C LEU A 65 -10.74 -28.68 7.29
N ASP A 66 -11.21 -29.75 6.65
CA ASP A 66 -11.51 -31.05 7.28
C ASP A 66 -10.40 -32.06 6.98
N LEU A 67 -9.31 -32.02 7.73
CA LEU A 67 -8.10 -32.83 7.46
C LEU A 67 -8.12 -34.20 8.16
N ILE A 68 -9.26 -34.61 8.71
CA ILE A 68 -9.45 -35.94 9.29
C ILE A 68 -10.69 -36.65 8.73
N GLY A 69 -11.26 -36.14 7.64
CA GLY A 69 -12.39 -36.75 6.93
C GLY A 69 -13.65 -36.90 7.79
N SER A 70 -13.88 -35.99 8.73
CA SER A 70 -14.95 -36.09 9.74
C SER A 70 -16.31 -35.52 9.29
N GLY A 71 -16.41 -35.04 8.06
CA GLY A 71 -17.66 -34.49 7.51
C GLY A 71 -18.01 -33.13 8.10
N GLY A 72 -16.99 -32.29 8.37
CA GLY A 72 -17.16 -30.94 8.89
C GLY A 72 -17.40 -30.87 10.41
N THR A 73 -16.93 -31.83 11.19
CA THR A 73 -16.74 -31.59 12.65
C THR A 73 -15.30 -31.22 12.99
N ASP A 74 -14.39 -31.45 12.05
CA ASP A 74 -13.01 -31.04 12.13
C ASP A 74 -12.85 -29.62 11.59
N THR A 75 -12.03 -28.87 12.32
CA THR A 75 -11.62 -27.52 11.95
C THR A 75 -10.11 -27.42 11.98
N SER A 76 -9.37 -28.53 11.92
CA SER A 76 -7.91 -28.55 12.05
C SER A 76 -7.21 -27.72 10.97
N GLY A 77 -7.81 -27.59 9.77
CA GLY A 77 -7.32 -26.68 8.73
C GLY A 77 -7.34 -25.19 9.14
N ASN A 78 -8.20 -24.78 10.08
CA ASN A 78 -8.17 -23.42 10.64
C ASN A 78 -6.84 -23.15 11.36
N GLU A 79 -6.25 -24.15 12.03
CA GLU A 79 -4.97 -23.99 12.71
C GLU A 79 -3.83 -23.77 11.71
N VAL A 80 -3.87 -24.45 10.56
CA VAL A 80 -2.91 -24.23 9.45
C VAL A 80 -3.05 -22.83 8.88
N VAL A 81 -4.28 -22.40 8.58
CA VAL A 81 -4.55 -21.04 8.08
C VAL A 81 -4.13 -19.98 9.09
N LYS A 82 -4.38 -20.22 10.38
CA LYS A 82 -3.98 -19.32 11.48
C LYS A 82 -2.47 -19.17 11.54
N GLU A 83 -1.72 -20.27 11.52
CA GLU A 83 -0.25 -20.25 11.51
C GLU A 83 0.28 -19.44 10.32
N ILE A 84 -0.31 -19.59 9.13
CA ILE A 84 0.09 -18.81 7.96
C ILE A 84 -0.19 -17.32 8.16
N LYS A 85 -1.39 -16.96 8.62
CA LYS A 85 -1.77 -15.54 8.79
C LYS A 85 -1.02 -14.82 9.89
N GLU A 86 -0.65 -15.52 10.96
CA GLU A 86 0.06 -14.92 12.09
C GLU A 86 1.57 -14.82 11.85
N ASN A 87 2.18 -15.79 11.14
CA ASN A 87 3.63 -15.94 11.10
C ASN A 87 4.26 -15.90 9.69
N LEU A 88 3.45 -15.91 8.62
CA LEU A 88 3.90 -16.04 7.24
C LEU A 88 3.20 -15.02 6.32
N ARG A 89 3.74 -14.82 5.12
CA ARG A 89 3.35 -13.71 4.21
C ARG A 89 3.25 -14.17 2.75
N PHE A 90 2.45 -15.20 2.51
CA PHE A 90 2.17 -15.69 1.15
C PHE A 90 0.67 -15.96 0.95
N PRO A 91 0.18 -15.93 -0.30
CA PRO A 91 -1.22 -16.19 -0.60
C PRO A 91 -1.69 -17.57 -0.13
N THR A 92 -2.86 -17.62 0.47
CA THR A 92 -3.47 -18.85 0.99
C THR A 92 -4.91 -18.93 0.55
N PHE A 93 -5.25 -20.00 -0.18
CA PHE A 93 -6.61 -20.24 -0.63
C PHE A 93 -7.17 -21.49 0.05
N VAL A 94 -8.29 -21.34 0.73
CA VAL A 94 -8.98 -22.47 1.35
C VAL A 94 -9.94 -23.05 0.33
N ILE A 95 -9.83 -24.34 0.04
CA ILE A 95 -10.73 -25.06 -0.87
C ILE A 95 -11.30 -26.23 -0.10
N THR A 96 -12.61 -26.19 0.16
CA THR A 96 -13.24 -27.14 1.09
C THR A 96 -14.69 -27.42 0.73
N GLY A 97 -15.19 -28.59 1.12
CA GLY A 97 -16.62 -28.92 1.01
C GLY A 97 -17.50 -28.19 2.03
N THR A 98 -16.90 -27.64 3.09
CA THR A 98 -17.61 -27.09 4.25
C THR A 98 -17.12 -25.67 4.61
N PRO A 99 -17.20 -24.70 3.68
CA PRO A 99 -16.55 -23.39 3.81
C PRO A 99 -17.06 -22.55 4.98
N TYR A 100 -18.24 -22.86 5.53
CA TYR A 100 -18.81 -22.20 6.71
C TYR A 100 -18.12 -22.58 8.03
N HIS A 101 -17.15 -23.51 8.01
CA HIS A 101 -16.33 -23.89 9.17
C HIS A 101 -15.04 -23.08 9.33
N ILE A 102 -14.74 -22.17 8.40
CA ILE A 102 -13.68 -21.19 8.62
C ILE A 102 -14.09 -20.27 9.78
N SER A 103 -13.18 -19.98 10.71
CA SER A 103 -13.46 -19.05 11.79
C SER A 103 -13.64 -17.62 11.26
N ASP A 104 -14.57 -16.87 11.85
CA ASP A 104 -14.88 -15.50 11.42
C ASP A 104 -13.65 -14.58 11.44
N GLU A 105 -12.77 -14.74 12.44
CA GLU A 105 -11.52 -13.99 12.58
C GLU A 105 -10.56 -14.25 11.42
N LEU A 106 -10.54 -15.47 10.89
CA LEU A 106 -9.73 -15.84 9.73
C LEU A 106 -10.44 -15.52 8.41
N ASN A 107 -11.76 -15.39 8.38
CA ASN A 107 -12.50 -15.18 7.13
C ASN A 107 -12.56 -13.70 6.71
N VAL A 108 -11.40 -13.12 6.43
CA VAL A 108 -11.26 -11.77 5.87
C VAL A 108 -10.76 -11.86 4.43
N PRO A 109 -11.66 -11.83 3.43
CA PRO A 109 -11.28 -11.98 2.03
C PRO A 109 -10.37 -10.84 1.54
N SER A 110 -9.38 -11.19 0.73
CA SER A 110 -8.48 -10.26 0.07
C SER A 110 -7.99 -10.84 -1.27
N SER A 111 -7.06 -10.15 -1.94
CA SER A 111 -6.40 -10.69 -3.13
C SER A 111 -5.48 -11.88 -2.83
N VAL A 112 -5.02 -12.03 -1.58
CA VAL A 112 -4.09 -13.09 -1.15
C VAL A 112 -4.74 -14.10 -0.20
N PHE A 113 -6.02 -13.96 0.10
CA PHE A 113 -6.75 -14.92 0.92
C PHE A 113 -8.22 -15.00 0.52
N ARG A 114 -8.71 -16.21 0.22
CA ARG A 114 -10.12 -16.49 -0.03
C ARG A 114 -10.47 -17.92 0.38
N VAL A 115 -11.74 -18.12 0.71
CA VAL A 115 -12.33 -19.44 0.98
C VAL A 115 -13.27 -19.77 -0.19
N PHE A 116 -13.14 -20.97 -0.73
CA PHE A 116 -13.93 -21.46 -1.86
C PHE A 116 -14.65 -22.76 -1.50
N GLN A 117 -15.87 -22.90 -1.99
CA GLN A 117 -16.59 -24.18 -2.03
C GLN A 117 -15.91 -25.06 -3.09
N ARG A 118 -15.51 -26.29 -2.71
CA ARG A 118 -14.74 -27.23 -3.56
C ARG A 118 -15.40 -27.50 -4.91
N ASP A 119 -16.72 -27.66 -4.94
CA ASP A 119 -17.45 -28.01 -6.17
C ASP A 119 -17.70 -26.81 -7.11
N GLU A 120 -17.38 -25.59 -6.67
CA GLU A 120 -17.61 -24.35 -7.42
C GLU A 120 -16.32 -23.68 -7.89
N VAL A 121 -15.16 -24.15 -7.42
CA VAL A 121 -13.87 -23.52 -7.71
C VAL A 121 -13.15 -24.21 -8.87
N ASP A 122 -12.67 -23.41 -9.81
CA ASP A 122 -11.67 -23.85 -10.76
C ASP A 122 -10.28 -23.78 -10.11
N VAL A 123 -9.64 -24.94 -9.97
CA VAL A 123 -8.30 -25.04 -9.40
C VAL A 123 -7.28 -24.36 -10.31
N MET A 124 -7.45 -24.42 -11.64
CA MET A 124 -6.55 -23.77 -12.59
C MET A 124 -6.54 -22.24 -12.41
N ASP A 125 -7.71 -21.63 -12.24
CA ASP A 125 -7.83 -20.20 -11.91
C ASP A 125 -7.10 -19.85 -10.60
N THR A 126 -7.06 -20.78 -9.65
CA THR A 126 -6.35 -20.60 -8.38
C THR A 126 -4.83 -20.67 -8.57
N LEU A 127 -4.34 -21.56 -9.43
CA LEU A 127 -2.92 -21.63 -9.81
C LEU A 127 -2.48 -20.35 -10.55
N ASP A 128 -3.31 -19.84 -11.46
CA ASP A 128 -3.05 -18.58 -12.18
C ASP A 128 -3.02 -17.35 -11.25
N LYS A 129 -3.80 -17.36 -10.16
CA LYS A 129 -3.69 -16.32 -9.11
C LYS A 129 -2.33 -16.34 -8.44
N PHE A 130 -1.77 -17.51 -8.12
CA PHE A 130 -0.42 -17.60 -7.56
C PHE A 130 0.63 -17.02 -8.51
N LYS A 131 0.54 -17.35 -9.81
CA LYS A 131 1.39 -16.76 -10.85
C LYS A 131 1.28 -15.23 -10.86
N THR A 132 0.05 -14.71 -10.91
CA THR A 132 -0.21 -13.27 -10.97
C THR A 132 0.38 -12.54 -9.77
N ILE A 133 0.27 -13.12 -8.57
CA ILE A 133 0.84 -12.57 -7.34
C ILE A 133 2.37 -12.63 -7.37
N LYS A 134 2.97 -13.75 -7.79
CA LYS A 134 4.42 -13.89 -7.92
C LYS A 134 5.02 -12.87 -8.89
N ALA A 135 4.35 -12.62 -10.00
CA ALA A 135 4.77 -11.64 -11.01
C ALA A 135 4.87 -10.19 -10.47
N THR A 136 4.17 -9.86 -9.37
CA THR A 136 4.32 -8.55 -8.71
C THR A 136 5.67 -8.39 -7.99
N GLY A 137 6.41 -9.48 -7.77
CA GLY A 137 7.64 -9.50 -6.98
C GLY A 137 7.43 -9.51 -5.46
N ILE A 138 6.19 -9.39 -4.97
CA ILE A 138 5.90 -9.27 -3.53
C ILE A 138 6.39 -10.49 -2.73
N LEU A 139 6.32 -11.69 -3.33
CA LEU A 139 6.75 -12.93 -2.68
C LEU A 139 8.28 -13.00 -2.55
N ASN A 140 9.02 -12.44 -3.52
CA ASN A 140 10.48 -12.33 -3.45
C ASN A 140 10.91 -11.26 -2.44
N LEU A 141 10.05 -10.28 -2.17
CA LEU A 141 10.29 -9.20 -1.22
C LEU A 141 10.08 -9.64 0.25
N LEU A 142 8.93 -10.28 0.53
CA LEU A 142 8.43 -10.48 1.90
C LEU A 142 8.62 -11.89 2.49
N ASN A 143 9.14 -12.85 1.72
CA ASN A 143 9.41 -14.19 2.26
C ASN A 143 10.57 -14.17 3.28
N ARG A 144 10.73 -15.27 4.03
CA ARG A 144 11.72 -15.42 5.13
C ARG A 144 13.19 -15.28 4.71
N LYS A 145 13.51 -15.35 3.42
CA LYS A 145 14.85 -15.09 2.85
C LYS A 145 14.76 -14.06 1.72
N GLY A 146 13.75 -13.18 1.77
CA GLY A 146 13.46 -12.21 0.74
C GLY A 146 14.37 -11.00 0.81
N LYS A 147 14.16 -10.06 -0.13
CA LYS A 147 15.01 -8.87 -0.26
C LYS A 147 14.99 -7.97 0.99
N ILE A 148 13.90 -7.94 1.76
CA ILE A 148 13.86 -7.19 3.03
C ILE A 148 14.86 -7.76 4.04
N GLU A 149 14.92 -9.09 4.19
CA GLU A 149 15.84 -9.75 5.13
C GLU A 149 17.30 -9.53 4.72
N GLU A 150 17.59 -9.59 3.42
CA GLU A 150 18.91 -9.26 2.88
C GLU A 150 19.30 -7.79 3.19
N LEU A 151 18.37 -6.85 3.00
CA LEU A 151 18.58 -5.45 3.33
C LEU A 151 18.83 -5.24 4.82
N ILE A 152 18.03 -5.85 5.70
CA ILE A 152 18.21 -5.76 7.15
C ILE A 152 19.58 -6.31 7.56
N GLN A 153 19.98 -7.47 7.02
CA GLN A 153 21.30 -8.06 7.27
C GLN A 153 22.43 -7.11 6.85
N ASN A 154 22.33 -6.52 5.65
CA ASN A 154 23.32 -5.57 5.15
C ASN A 154 23.38 -4.30 6.00
N ILE A 155 22.23 -3.76 6.42
CA ILE A 155 22.16 -2.57 7.27
C ILE A 155 22.78 -2.84 8.63
N PHE A 156 22.50 -4.01 9.21
CA PHE A 156 23.06 -4.40 10.49
C PHE A 156 24.59 -4.44 10.43
N TRP A 157 25.16 -5.22 9.50
CA TRP A 157 26.60 -5.42 9.46
C TRP A 157 27.37 -4.20 8.96
N ASN A 158 26.86 -3.47 7.97
CA ASN A 158 27.61 -2.36 7.37
C ASN A 158 27.43 -1.03 8.14
N HIS A 159 26.31 -0.83 8.85
CA HIS A 159 25.98 0.47 9.45
C HIS A 159 25.70 0.42 10.94
N ILE A 160 24.83 -0.48 11.42
CA ILE A 160 24.45 -0.50 12.84
C ILE A 160 25.60 -1.04 13.70
N SER A 161 26.25 -2.13 13.27
CA SER A 161 27.32 -2.79 14.02
C SER A 161 28.49 -1.85 14.32
N THR A 162 28.83 -0.97 13.38
CA THR A 162 29.93 0.00 13.49
C THR A 162 29.60 1.19 14.38
N SER A 163 28.31 1.42 14.65
CA SER A 163 27.82 2.56 15.44
C SER A 163 27.13 2.13 16.75
N LEU A 164 27.11 0.83 17.05
CA LEU A 164 26.34 0.26 18.16
C LEU A 164 26.77 0.82 19.53
N ASP A 165 28.06 1.09 19.71
CA ASP A 165 28.62 1.65 20.94
C ASP A 165 27.98 3.00 21.32
N ASN A 166 27.59 3.82 20.33
CA ASN A 166 26.91 5.10 20.59
C ASN A 166 25.56 4.89 21.30
N TRP A 167 24.90 3.78 21.02
CA TRP A 167 23.61 3.42 21.62
C TRP A 167 23.79 2.69 22.96
N ALA A 168 24.78 1.80 23.03
CA ALA A 168 25.12 1.06 24.24
C ALA A 168 25.57 2.00 25.37
N LEU A 169 26.37 3.02 25.04
CA LEU A 169 26.92 3.99 25.99
C LEU A 169 25.99 5.18 26.28
N ASP A 170 24.85 5.29 25.59
CA ASP A 170 23.86 6.35 25.85
C ASP A 170 23.14 6.14 27.18
N ASN A 171 23.52 6.88 28.21
CA ASN A 171 22.88 6.81 29.54
C ASN A 171 21.74 7.82 29.72
N LYS A 172 21.36 8.58 28.67
CA LYS A 172 20.34 9.63 28.75
C LYS A 172 18.95 9.13 28.37
N ARG A 173 18.88 8.10 27.53
CA ARG A 173 17.62 7.51 27.02
C ARG A 173 17.32 6.18 27.71
N THR A 174 16.04 5.91 27.92
CA THR A 174 15.53 4.60 28.34
C THR A 174 15.71 3.55 27.24
N SER A 175 15.61 2.26 27.60
CA SER A 175 15.71 1.17 26.62
C SER A 175 14.68 1.30 25.49
N THR A 176 13.42 1.61 25.82
CA THR A 176 12.35 1.80 24.82
C THR A 176 12.64 2.97 23.88
N GLU A 177 13.11 4.11 24.39
CA GLU A 177 13.47 5.25 23.53
C GLU A 177 14.64 4.95 22.59
N LYS A 178 15.58 4.10 23.03
CA LYS A 178 16.67 3.62 22.19
C LYS A 178 16.16 2.69 21.10
N GLU A 179 15.31 1.72 21.45
CA GLU A 179 14.68 0.81 20.48
C GLU A 179 13.90 1.57 19.41
N ASP A 180 13.05 2.53 19.80
CA ASP A 180 12.31 3.39 18.86
C ASP A 180 13.23 4.20 17.94
N SER A 181 14.37 4.64 18.47
CA SER A 181 15.35 5.40 17.70
C SER A 181 16.14 4.52 16.74
N LEU A 182 16.53 3.32 17.15
CA LEU A 182 17.19 2.31 16.32
C LEU A 182 16.26 1.80 15.22
N LEU A 183 14.97 1.60 15.52
CA LEU A 183 13.96 1.25 14.52
C LEU A 183 13.87 2.34 13.44
N ARG A 184 13.72 3.61 13.84
CA ARG A 184 13.72 4.73 12.89
C ARG A 184 15.01 4.81 12.09
N TYR A 185 16.16 4.63 12.73
CA TYR A 185 17.46 4.62 12.08
C TYR A 185 17.55 3.53 11.02
N THR A 186 17.07 2.32 11.32
CA THR A 186 17.04 1.19 10.38
C THR A 186 16.14 1.49 9.18
N ILE A 187 14.93 2.01 9.41
CA ILE A 187 14.00 2.37 8.33
C ILE A 187 14.59 3.46 7.42
N LEU A 188 15.26 4.46 7.99
CA LEU A 188 15.94 5.50 7.21
C LEU A 188 17.02 4.91 6.31
N HIS A 189 17.84 3.98 6.83
CA HIS A 189 18.80 3.26 6.00
C HIS A 189 18.11 2.48 4.87
N MET A 190 17.01 1.77 5.15
CA MET A 190 16.26 1.06 4.12
C MET A 190 15.80 1.97 2.99
N LEU A 191 15.38 3.21 3.31
CA LEU A 191 14.99 4.20 2.31
C LEU A 191 16.16 4.62 1.42
N GLU A 192 17.38 4.75 1.96
CA GLU A 192 18.57 5.11 1.18
C GLU A 192 19.00 4.00 0.19
N TYR A 193 18.58 2.75 0.41
CA TYR A 193 18.80 1.65 -0.54
C TYR A 193 17.80 1.63 -1.70
N LEU A 194 16.77 2.49 -1.69
CA LEU A 194 15.78 2.58 -2.76
C LEU A 194 16.24 3.60 -3.82
N ASP A 195 16.20 3.20 -5.10
CA ASP A 195 16.59 4.04 -6.22
C ASP A 195 15.45 4.97 -6.69
N GLU A 196 15.79 6.16 -7.19
CA GLU A 196 14.84 7.17 -7.68
C GLU A 196 14.34 6.81 -9.10
N SER A 197 13.55 5.75 -9.19
CA SER A 197 12.93 5.31 -10.45
C SER A 197 11.55 5.92 -10.68
N LYS A 198 10.91 5.60 -11.82
CA LYS A 198 9.53 6.03 -12.12
C LYS A 198 8.57 5.46 -11.07
N ILE A 199 7.96 6.36 -10.32
CA ILE A 199 7.12 6.01 -9.17
C ILE A 199 5.77 5.43 -9.61
N HIS A 200 5.34 4.33 -8.99
CA HIS A 200 4.02 3.77 -9.18
C HIS A 200 2.96 4.62 -8.43
N PRO A 201 1.76 4.88 -9.01
CA PRO A 201 0.70 5.65 -8.34
C PRO A 201 0.32 5.17 -6.93
N SER A 202 0.46 3.88 -6.65
CA SER A 202 0.21 3.32 -5.31
C SER A 202 1.15 3.83 -4.23
N GLU A 203 2.34 4.33 -4.59
CA GLU A 203 3.31 4.86 -3.64
C GLU A 203 2.87 6.24 -3.09
N PHE A 204 1.89 6.89 -3.71
CA PHE A 204 1.38 8.21 -3.27
C PHE A 204 0.63 8.13 -1.93
N TYR A 205 -0.03 7.00 -1.64
CA TYR A 205 -0.94 6.88 -0.52
C TYR A 205 -0.49 5.82 0.49
N ILE A 206 -0.66 6.13 1.77
CA ILE A 206 -0.76 5.16 2.85
C ILE A 206 -2.26 5.04 3.16
N THR A 207 -2.91 3.99 2.65
CA THR A 207 -4.35 3.78 2.82
C THR A 207 -4.67 3.29 4.23
N ARG A 208 -5.73 3.84 4.84
CA ARG A 208 -6.04 3.69 6.27
C ARG A 208 -4.90 4.22 7.15
N PRO A 209 -4.98 5.48 7.57
CA PRO A 209 -3.94 6.11 8.39
C PRO A 209 -3.54 5.23 9.57
N VAL A 210 -2.24 5.00 9.69
CA VAL A 210 -1.66 4.21 10.79
C VAL A 210 -1.65 5.01 12.09
N ARG A 211 -1.62 6.34 11.99
CA ARG A 211 -1.59 7.25 13.13
C ARG A 211 -3.00 7.45 13.67
N GLU A 212 -3.13 7.40 14.99
CA GLU A 212 -4.41 7.70 15.67
C GLU A 212 -4.78 9.19 15.57
N ASN A 213 -3.76 10.06 15.53
CA ASN A 213 -3.94 11.51 15.50
C ASN A 213 -3.82 12.05 14.07
N LEU A 214 -4.58 13.12 13.80
CA LEU A 214 -4.52 13.86 12.55
C LEU A 214 -3.11 14.39 12.29
N SER A 215 -2.69 14.36 11.02
CA SER A 215 -1.38 14.83 10.60
C SER A 215 -1.43 15.59 9.28
N THR A 216 -0.37 16.34 8.98
CA THR A 216 -0.19 16.95 7.65
C THR A 216 -0.18 15.86 6.59
N GLY A 217 -0.87 16.10 5.48
CA GLY A 217 -0.99 15.14 4.38
C GLY A 217 -2.12 14.13 4.55
N ASP A 218 -2.84 14.11 5.67
CA ASP A 218 -4.04 13.29 5.80
C ASP A 218 -5.13 13.73 4.82
N LEU A 219 -5.87 12.76 4.30
CA LEU A 219 -6.92 12.93 3.32
C LEU A 219 -8.26 12.62 3.96
N ILE A 220 -9.11 13.65 4.01
CA ILE A 220 -10.37 13.63 4.74
C ILE A 220 -11.54 13.68 3.75
N LEU A 221 -12.52 12.80 3.94
CA LEU A 221 -13.86 12.96 3.38
C LEU A 221 -14.74 13.59 4.46
N LEU A 222 -15.21 14.81 4.20
CA LEU A 222 -16.07 15.58 5.12
C LEU A 222 -17.24 16.15 4.31
N ASP A 223 -18.46 15.81 4.72
CA ASP A 223 -19.69 16.28 4.07
C ASP A 223 -19.68 16.05 2.53
N ASP A 224 -19.27 14.83 2.13
CA ASP A 224 -19.06 14.39 0.72
C ASP A 224 -18.01 15.17 -0.08
N VAL A 225 -17.20 16.00 0.58
CA VAL A 225 -16.09 16.74 -0.04
C VAL A 225 -14.76 16.21 0.45
N ARG A 226 -13.83 16.04 -0.49
CA ARG A 226 -12.47 15.55 -0.21
C ARG A 226 -11.53 16.71 0.09
N TYR A 227 -10.69 16.54 1.12
CA TYR A 227 -9.73 17.54 1.57
C TYR A 227 -8.36 16.92 1.85
N ALA A 228 -7.30 17.71 1.69
CA ALA A 228 -5.96 17.41 2.18
C ALA A 228 -5.61 18.32 3.37
N VAL A 229 -5.11 17.74 4.46
CA VAL A 229 -4.66 18.46 5.66
C VAL A 229 -3.31 19.12 5.41
N LEU A 230 -3.22 20.43 5.65
CA LEU A 230 -2.00 21.20 5.44
C LEU A 230 -1.39 21.77 6.73
N THR A 231 -2.15 21.82 7.83
CA THR A 231 -1.61 22.23 9.14
C THR A 231 -0.37 21.39 9.47
N PRO A 232 0.76 22.01 9.89
CA PRO A 232 1.99 21.28 10.23
C PRO A 232 1.79 20.22 11.32
N ALA A 233 2.45 19.08 11.17
CA ALA A 233 2.32 17.94 12.07
C ALA A 233 2.69 18.29 13.52
N CYS A 234 3.69 19.16 13.70
CA CYS A 234 4.15 19.64 15.01
C CYS A 234 3.11 20.51 15.74
N ASP A 235 2.15 21.08 15.02
CA ASP A 235 1.10 21.92 15.60
C ASP A 235 -0.05 21.07 16.19
N PHE A 236 -0.16 19.79 15.78
CA PHE A 236 -1.14 18.84 16.32
C PHE A 236 -0.74 18.20 17.65
N VAL A 237 0.54 18.24 18.02
CA VAL A 237 1.04 17.58 19.23
C VAL A 237 0.64 18.34 20.50
N TYR A 238 0.17 17.62 21.51
CA TYR A 238 -0.06 18.17 22.84
C TYR A 238 1.26 18.39 23.57
N HIS A 239 1.54 19.64 23.95
CA HIS A 239 2.65 19.99 24.81
C HIS A 239 2.11 20.48 26.15
N ARG A 240 2.43 19.76 27.24
CA ARG A 240 1.97 20.07 28.62
C ARG A 240 0.43 20.19 28.72
N GLY A 241 -0.30 19.29 28.04
CA GLY A 241 -1.76 19.25 28.04
C GLY A 241 -2.44 20.33 27.17
N LYS A 242 -1.68 21.12 26.40
CA LYS A 242 -2.22 22.10 25.46
C LYS A 242 -1.74 21.78 24.04
N ARG A 243 -2.66 21.79 23.07
CA ARG A 243 -2.31 21.76 21.65
C ARG A 243 -2.01 23.17 21.18
N LYS A 244 -1.05 23.30 20.25
CA LYS A 244 -0.62 24.60 19.73
C LYS A 244 -1.63 25.21 18.76
N VAL A 245 -2.41 24.38 18.09
CA VAL A 245 -3.38 24.81 17.07
C VAL A 245 -4.82 24.59 17.50
N GLU A 246 -5.64 25.61 17.26
CA GLU A 246 -7.09 25.59 17.50
C GLU A 246 -7.87 25.16 16.24
N LYS A 247 -7.32 25.42 15.04
CA LYS A 247 -7.97 25.12 13.76
C LYS A 247 -7.07 24.35 12.80
N VAL A 248 -7.67 23.42 12.08
CA VAL A 248 -7.03 22.72 10.97
C VAL A 248 -7.24 23.53 9.69
N PHE A 249 -6.21 23.59 8.85
CA PHE A 249 -6.26 24.09 7.50
C PHE A 249 -6.34 22.91 6.53
N LEU A 250 -7.37 22.95 5.70
CA LEU A 250 -7.74 21.96 4.71
C LEU A 250 -7.70 22.59 3.33
N LEU A 251 -7.19 21.86 2.35
CA LEU A 251 -7.27 22.22 0.93
C LEU A 251 -8.25 21.30 0.24
N ARG A 252 -9.22 21.85 -0.48
CA ARG A 252 -10.20 21.03 -1.21
C ARG A 252 -9.52 20.29 -2.36
N ILE A 253 -9.92 19.03 -2.51
CA ILE A 253 -9.58 18.18 -3.65
C ILE A 253 -10.75 18.27 -4.63
N LYS A 254 -10.49 18.85 -5.80
CA LYS A 254 -11.43 18.92 -6.91
C LYS A 254 -11.45 17.59 -7.66
N GLU A 255 -12.65 17.15 -7.99
CA GLU A 255 -12.84 16.02 -8.90
C GLU A 255 -12.30 16.39 -10.30
N LEU A 256 -11.80 15.41 -11.05
CA LEU A 256 -11.27 15.68 -12.39
C LEU A 256 -12.36 16.26 -13.31
N GLU A 257 -13.60 15.86 -13.13
CA GLU A 257 -14.76 16.38 -13.86
C GLU A 257 -15.02 17.85 -13.57
N GLU A 258 -14.48 18.45 -12.52
CA GLU A 258 -14.58 19.89 -12.24
C GLU A 258 -13.57 20.71 -13.06
N ILE A 259 -12.50 20.07 -13.56
CA ILE A 259 -11.38 20.71 -14.23
C ILE A 259 -11.59 20.72 -15.74
N SER A 260 -11.50 21.91 -16.35
CA SER A 260 -11.87 22.13 -17.77
C SER A 260 -11.09 21.26 -18.76
N GLU A 261 -9.83 20.99 -18.46
CA GLU A 261 -8.89 20.20 -19.25
C GLU A 261 -9.28 18.72 -19.23
N PHE A 262 -9.75 18.20 -18.10
CA PHE A 262 -10.22 16.83 -17.95
C PHE A 262 -11.66 16.65 -18.45
N LYS A 263 -12.53 17.66 -18.37
CA LYS A 263 -13.89 17.61 -18.98
C LYS A 263 -13.85 17.30 -20.48
N LYS A 264 -12.80 17.74 -21.19
CA LYS A 264 -12.60 17.53 -22.63
C LYS A 264 -12.20 16.10 -23.01
N LEU A 265 -12.05 15.20 -22.02
CA LEU A 265 -11.78 13.78 -22.20
C LEU A 265 -13.04 12.92 -22.30
N LYS A 266 -14.22 13.45 -22.01
CA LYS A 266 -15.47 12.67 -21.95
C LYS A 266 -15.81 11.90 -23.24
N ASP A 267 -15.33 12.39 -24.39
CA ASP A 267 -15.60 11.82 -25.71
C ASP A 267 -14.43 10.96 -26.24
N ILE A 268 -13.41 10.68 -25.41
CA ILE A 268 -12.22 9.90 -25.80
C ILE A 268 -12.27 8.54 -25.11
N GLU A 269 -12.43 7.47 -25.89
CA GLU A 269 -12.51 6.10 -25.37
C GLU A 269 -11.15 5.42 -25.25
N LYS A 270 -10.19 5.76 -26.12
CA LYS A 270 -8.86 5.12 -26.17
C LYS A 270 -7.73 6.12 -26.04
N PHE A 271 -6.60 5.66 -25.49
CA PHE A 271 -5.42 6.48 -25.32
C PHE A 271 -4.83 6.93 -26.66
N GLU A 272 -4.94 6.09 -27.69
CA GLU A 272 -4.45 6.35 -29.04
C GLU A 272 -5.21 7.49 -29.73
N ASP A 273 -6.45 7.76 -29.30
CA ASP A 273 -7.31 8.80 -29.85
C ASP A 273 -7.02 10.20 -29.24
N LEU A 274 -6.11 10.27 -28.25
CA LEU A 274 -5.66 11.54 -27.67
C LEU A 274 -4.73 12.30 -28.61
N SER A 275 -5.15 13.49 -29.01
CA SER A 275 -4.28 14.40 -29.76
C SER A 275 -3.04 14.79 -28.95
N GLY A 276 -1.92 15.03 -29.64
CA GLY A 276 -0.65 15.41 -29.00
C GLY A 276 -0.76 16.64 -28.11
N THR A 277 -1.57 17.63 -28.51
CA THR A 277 -1.84 18.84 -27.71
C THR A 277 -2.56 18.50 -26.41
N LYS A 278 -3.64 17.71 -26.45
CA LYS A 278 -4.37 17.28 -25.25
C LYS A 278 -3.48 16.48 -24.31
N LYS A 279 -2.67 15.57 -24.85
CA LYS A 279 -1.69 14.79 -24.07
C LYS A 279 -0.69 15.70 -23.36
N SER A 280 -0.21 16.76 -24.01
CA SER A 280 0.67 17.76 -23.40
C SER A 280 -0.02 18.52 -22.27
N GLU A 281 -1.25 18.97 -22.45
CA GLU A 281 -2.03 19.67 -21.42
C GLU A 281 -2.23 18.81 -20.17
N LEU A 282 -2.65 17.55 -20.35
CA LEU A 282 -2.84 16.60 -19.24
C LEU A 282 -1.53 16.25 -18.56
N SER A 283 -0.47 16.03 -19.34
CA SER A 283 0.87 15.80 -18.79
C SER A 283 1.30 16.96 -17.91
N LYS A 284 1.03 18.22 -18.29
CA LYS A 284 1.33 19.38 -17.45
C LYS A 284 0.52 19.39 -16.16
N LEU A 285 -0.74 18.96 -16.17
CA LEU A 285 -1.54 18.85 -14.94
C LEU A 285 -1.01 17.75 -14.02
N ILE A 286 -0.73 16.57 -14.55
CA ILE A 286 -0.22 15.40 -13.81
C ILE A 286 1.18 15.68 -13.24
N THR A 287 2.03 16.35 -14.02
CA THR A 287 3.38 16.78 -13.61
C THR A 287 3.37 18.11 -12.87
N ASN A 288 2.21 18.58 -12.42
CA ASN A 288 2.13 19.72 -11.50
C ASN A 288 2.69 21.05 -12.08
N SER A 289 2.77 21.17 -13.41
CA SER A 289 3.37 22.28 -14.15
C SER A 289 2.36 23.15 -14.91
N ALA A 290 1.09 22.73 -15.00
CA ALA A 290 0.05 23.48 -15.71
C ALA A 290 -0.36 24.78 -15.00
N LYS A 291 -0.64 24.68 -13.69
CA LYS A 291 -1.07 25.81 -12.87
C LYS A 291 -0.33 25.76 -11.53
N PRO A 292 0.16 26.91 -11.03
CA PRO A 292 0.98 26.94 -9.83
C PRO A 292 0.22 26.66 -8.53
N TYR A 293 -1.11 26.73 -8.57
CA TYR A 293 -1.99 26.46 -7.44
C TYR A 293 -2.67 25.08 -7.50
N TYR A 294 -2.38 24.26 -8.50
CA TYR A 294 -2.95 22.92 -8.64
C TYR A 294 -1.93 21.85 -8.30
N HIS A 295 -2.32 20.87 -7.49
CA HIS A 295 -1.52 19.69 -7.20
C HIS A 295 -2.30 18.42 -7.48
N TYR A 296 -1.86 17.66 -8.49
CA TYR A 296 -2.48 16.42 -8.91
C TYR A 296 -2.24 15.30 -7.91
N ILE A 297 -3.29 14.53 -7.64
CA ILE A 297 -3.23 13.29 -6.87
C ILE A 297 -3.76 12.14 -7.75
N PRO A 298 -3.09 10.98 -7.78
CA PRO A 298 -3.44 9.90 -8.70
C PRO A 298 -4.63 9.06 -8.20
N ARG A 299 -5.24 8.27 -9.09
CA ARG A 299 -6.21 7.24 -8.69
C ARG A 299 -5.46 6.07 -8.03
N HIS A 300 -6.01 5.54 -6.94
CA HIS A 300 -5.50 4.32 -6.31
C HIS A 300 -6.64 3.53 -5.65
N SER A 301 -6.89 2.29 -6.11
CA SER A 301 -7.98 1.45 -5.59
C SER A 301 -9.33 2.19 -5.62
N SER A 302 -9.98 2.38 -4.47
CA SER A 302 -11.22 3.15 -4.29
C SER A 302 -11.03 4.67 -4.23
N ILE A 303 -9.80 5.18 -4.20
CA ILE A 303 -9.51 6.62 -4.17
C ILE A 303 -9.47 7.15 -5.61
N ASN A 304 -10.39 8.04 -5.94
CA ASN A 304 -10.41 8.71 -7.24
C ASN A 304 -9.23 9.69 -7.38
N ALA A 305 -8.74 9.87 -8.60
CA ALA A 305 -7.81 10.95 -8.91
C ALA A 305 -8.46 12.32 -8.64
N GLY A 306 -7.63 13.36 -8.51
CA GLY A 306 -8.14 14.71 -8.25
C GLY A 306 -7.05 15.78 -8.32
N ILE A 307 -7.45 17.02 -8.05
CA ILE A 307 -6.56 18.17 -7.93
C ILE A 307 -6.75 18.83 -6.57
N ILE A 308 -5.73 18.82 -5.71
CA ILE A 308 -5.68 19.72 -4.56
C ILE A 308 -5.55 21.15 -5.08
N ASP A 309 -6.52 22.01 -4.75
CA ASP A 309 -6.52 23.42 -5.14
C ASP A 309 -6.05 24.29 -3.99
N PHE A 310 -4.88 24.91 -4.15
CA PHE A 310 -4.26 25.77 -3.13
C PHE A 310 -5.07 27.05 -2.86
N GLN A 311 -6.01 27.40 -3.74
CA GLN A 311 -6.91 28.54 -3.57
C GLN A 311 -8.17 28.19 -2.77
N ASP A 312 -8.59 26.93 -2.79
CA ASP A 312 -9.83 26.46 -2.18
C ASP A 312 -9.56 25.95 -0.76
N LYS A 313 -9.45 26.92 0.16
CA LYS A 313 -9.05 26.71 1.54
C LYS A 313 -10.28 26.60 2.44
N TYR A 314 -10.25 25.63 3.35
CA TYR A 314 -11.25 25.47 4.39
C TYR A 314 -10.56 25.38 5.76
N SER A 315 -11.19 25.92 6.80
CA SER A 315 -10.64 25.88 8.15
C SER A 315 -11.73 25.53 9.16
N ILE A 316 -11.44 24.56 10.02
CA ILE A 316 -12.36 23.97 10.98
C ILE A 316 -11.65 23.81 12.34
N PRO A 317 -12.32 24.01 13.48
CA PRO A 317 -11.75 23.65 14.79
C PRO A 317 -11.29 22.20 14.80
N VAL A 318 -10.11 21.93 15.37
CA VAL A 318 -9.55 20.56 15.30
C VAL A 318 -10.39 19.58 16.12
N GLU A 319 -10.88 20.00 17.29
CA GLU A 319 -11.76 19.18 18.13
C GLU A 319 -13.03 18.79 17.38
N GLU A 320 -13.58 19.70 16.57
CA GLU A 320 -14.76 19.43 15.75
C GLU A 320 -14.44 18.36 14.70
N LEU A 321 -13.32 18.50 13.99
CA LEU A 321 -12.91 17.52 12.98
C LEU A 321 -12.61 16.14 13.60
N GLU A 322 -11.86 16.09 14.70
CA GLU A 322 -11.56 14.86 15.44
C GLU A 322 -12.85 14.20 15.93
N GLN A 323 -13.81 14.98 16.45
CA GLN A 323 -15.12 14.47 16.83
C GLN A 323 -15.88 13.90 15.64
N LYS A 324 -15.88 14.57 14.49
CA LYS A 324 -16.52 14.07 13.26
C LYS A 324 -15.87 12.76 12.79
N ILE A 325 -14.55 12.63 12.87
CA ILE A 325 -13.83 11.38 12.55
C ILE A 325 -14.23 10.27 13.53
N ASN A 326 -14.19 10.55 14.84
CA ASN A 326 -14.53 9.57 15.88
C ASN A 326 -15.99 9.08 15.80
N THR A 327 -16.90 9.96 15.39
CA THR A 327 -18.32 9.64 15.18
C THR A 327 -18.63 9.10 13.79
N LYS A 328 -17.62 8.93 12.93
CA LYS A 328 -17.72 8.48 11.53
C LYS A 328 -18.57 9.40 10.63
N ALA A 329 -18.76 10.66 11.04
CA ALA A 329 -19.33 11.72 10.21
C ALA A 329 -18.31 12.30 9.22
N ALA A 330 -17.01 12.08 9.48
CA ALA A 330 -15.93 12.27 8.54
C ALA A 330 -15.07 11.01 8.49
N ASP A 331 -14.37 10.79 7.38
CA ASP A 331 -13.47 9.65 7.20
C ASP A 331 -12.05 10.12 6.87
N ASN A 332 -11.07 9.68 7.65
CA ASN A 332 -9.66 9.85 7.31
C ASN A 332 -9.22 8.61 6.52
N PHE A 333 -9.33 8.70 5.20
CA PHE A 333 -9.28 7.51 4.35
C PHE A 333 -7.86 7.14 3.90
N ALA A 334 -6.92 8.08 3.91
CA ALA A 334 -5.51 7.86 3.56
C ALA A 334 -4.62 9.01 4.03
N THR A 335 -3.31 8.79 4.00
CA THR A 335 -2.29 9.83 4.19
C THR A 335 -1.38 9.89 2.96
N ILE A 336 -1.01 11.09 2.52
CA ILE A 336 0.00 11.28 1.46
C ILE A 336 1.36 10.82 1.98
N SER A 337 2.04 9.94 1.25
CA SER A 337 3.33 9.40 1.68
C SER A 337 4.45 10.46 1.65
N MET A 338 5.50 10.26 2.43
CA MET A 338 6.49 11.31 2.76
C MET A 338 7.14 12.00 1.56
N PRO A 339 7.58 11.31 0.48
CA PRO A 339 8.18 11.99 -0.67
C PRO A 339 7.21 12.99 -1.33
N PHE A 340 5.95 12.58 -1.52
CA PHE A 340 4.92 13.42 -2.14
C PHE A 340 4.40 14.52 -1.21
N LEU A 341 4.36 14.24 0.09
CA LEU A 341 3.98 15.24 1.08
C LEU A 341 4.97 16.40 1.10
N LYS A 342 6.27 16.12 0.97
CA LYS A 342 7.30 17.17 0.84
C LYS A 342 7.05 18.04 -0.39
N ASP A 343 6.76 17.44 -1.54
CA ASP A 343 6.42 18.18 -2.78
C ASP A 343 5.15 19.03 -2.58
N LEU A 344 4.08 18.48 -1.99
CA LEU A 344 2.87 19.24 -1.70
C LEU A 344 3.14 20.47 -0.82
N ILE A 345 3.90 20.29 0.27
CA ILE A 345 4.23 21.37 1.22
C ILE A 345 5.11 22.43 0.55
N GLU A 346 6.12 22.01 -0.21
CA GLU A 346 6.99 22.91 -0.99
C GLU A 346 6.16 23.74 -1.96
N ARG A 347 5.35 23.09 -2.79
CA ARG A 347 4.56 23.76 -3.83
C ARG A 347 3.55 24.73 -3.25
N TYR A 348 2.88 24.34 -2.16
CA TYR A 348 1.99 25.26 -1.46
C TYR A 348 2.75 26.47 -0.89
N SER A 349 3.89 26.23 -0.24
CA SER A 349 4.71 27.30 0.35
C SER A 349 5.22 28.26 -0.72
N SER A 350 5.73 27.72 -1.82
CA SER A 350 6.20 28.46 -2.99
C SER A 350 5.06 29.24 -3.67
N TYR A 351 3.85 28.68 -3.75
CA TYR A 351 2.67 29.41 -4.23
C TYR A 351 2.26 30.55 -3.29
N TYR A 352 2.20 30.28 -1.99
CA TYR A 352 1.78 31.25 -0.97
C TYR A 352 2.78 32.40 -0.80
N ALA A 353 4.08 32.14 -0.96
CA ALA A 353 5.15 33.13 -0.83
C ALA A 353 5.30 34.06 -2.04
N ARG A 354 4.53 33.88 -3.11
CA ARG A 354 4.61 34.72 -4.32
C ARG A 354 4.33 36.18 -3.97
N GLN A 355 5.34 37.01 -4.11
CA GLN A 355 5.19 38.46 -4.13
C GLN A 355 4.98 38.88 -5.58
N GLY A 356 3.86 39.55 -5.87
CA GLY A 356 3.66 40.15 -7.17
C GLY A 356 4.71 41.24 -7.38
N SER A 357 5.42 41.19 -8.50
CA SER A 357 6.22 42.32 -8.98
C SER A 357 5.33 43.23 -9.82
N PRO A 358 5.44 44.56 -9.68
CA PRO A 358 4.85 45.46 -10.68
C PRO A 358 5.53 45.21 -12.03
N ASP A 359 4.73 45.09 -13.09
CA ASP A 359 5.23 45.00 -14.46
C ASP A 359 5.44 46.41 -15.01
N PHE A 360 6.57 46.63 -15.68
CA PHE A 360 6.76 47.84 -16.49
C PHE A 360 5.92 47.74 -17.77
N ASP A 361 5.52 48.89 -18.31
CA ASP A 361 5.09 48.94 -19.70
C ASP A 361 6.31 48.63 -20.58
N SER A 362 6.33 47.43 -21.16
CA SER A 362 7.46 46.94 -21.93
C SER A 362 7.71 47.80 -23.16
N ASP A 363 6.64 48.31 -23.78
CA ASP A 363 6.76 49.09 -25.02
C ASP A 363 7.36 50.45 -24.71
N GLU A 364 6.93 51.11 -23.62
CA GLU A 364 7.51 52.38 -23.15
C GLU A 364 9.01 52.24 -22.82
N ILE A 365 9.39 51.18 -22.09
CA ILE A 365 10.80 50.94 -21.74
C ILE A 365 11.63 50.65 -22.99
N ILE A 366 11.15 49.82 -23.91
CA ILE A 366 11.88 49.50 -25.15
C ILE A 366 12.07 50.76 -26.01
N GLU A 367 11.05 51.61 -26.16
CA GLU A 367 11.17 52.89 -26.87
C GLU A 367 12.25 53.80 -26.25
N SER A 368 12.36 53.81 -24.91
CA SER A 368 13.36 54.62 -24.19
C SER A 368 14.82 54.17 -24.44
N LEU A 369 15.02 52.90 -24.83
CA LEU A 369 16.35 52.30 -25.04
C LEU A 369 16.87 52.47 -26.48
N ILE A 370 16.00 52.84 -27.43
CA ILE A 370 16.34 52.93 -28.86
C ILE A 370 16.69 54.37 -29.29
N ARG A 371 16.52 55.36 -28.41
CA ARG A 371 17.00 56.75 -28.60
C ARG A 371 18.40 56.96 -28.06
#